data_AF-A0AAN7XH55-F1
#
_entry.id   AF-A0AAN7XH55-F1
#
_cell.length_a   1.000
_cell.length_b   1.000
_cell.length_c   1.000
_cell.angle_alpha   90.00
_cell.angle_beta   90.00
_cell.angle_gamma   90.00
#
_symmetry.space_group_name_H-M   'P 1'
#
loop_
_entity.id
_entity.type
_entity.pdbx_description
1 polymer ?
#
loop_
_entity_poly.entity_id
_entity_poly.type
_entity_poly.pdbx_seq_one_letter_code
_entity_poly.pdbx_strand_id
1 'polypeptide(L)'
;MLIDSFHHLNKEGASARKAQTPALQPVPRPVSQARPPPNQKKGSRTPIVIIPAATTSLITMLNAKELLQDLKFVTPEEKKKQGIQRDNEVLLQRRKDQVQPGGATVSVTVPYRVIDQPLKLAPQDWDRVVAVFVQGPAWQFKGWPWLLPDGSPVDIFAKIRAFHLKYDEAKIDPNVQKWDVSVLELSRHRRHLDRPVFLHFWETVDRYLVKHKAHLRF
;
A
#
# COMPACT_ATOMS: atom_id res chain seq x y z
N MET A 1 21.65 73.22 75.98
CA MET A 1 20.58 73.84 75.19
C MET A 1 19.66 72.72 74.72
N LEU A 2 18.40 72.76 75.19
CA LEU A 2 17.17 72.01 74.86
C LEU A 2 17.26 70.49 74.54
N ILE A 3 16.86 69.55 75.42
CA ILE A 3 15.49 69.00 75.78
C ILE A 3 14.65 68.50 74.57
N ASP A 4 13.98 67.35 74.54
CA ASP A 4 13.72 66.25 75.48
C ASP A 4 13.01 65.07 74.74
N SER A 5 12.84 63.94 75.45
CA SER A 5 11.74 62.93 75.32
C SER A 5 11.94 61.68 74.41
N PHE A 6 11.54 60.43 74.74
CA PHE A 6 10.75 59.83 75.83
C PHE A 6 10.94 58.27 75.83
N HIS A 7 10.95 57.67 77.03
CA HIS A 7 10.32 56.40 77.47
C HIS A 7 10.43 55.03 76.71
N HIS A 8 11.04 54.06 77.42
CA HIS A 8 10.44 52.82 77.99
C HIS A 8 10.29 51.49 77.19
N LEU A 9 10.70 50.43 77.91
CA LEU A 9 10.12 49.08 78.05
C LEU A 9 10.55 47.93 77.11
N ASN A 10 11.15 46.91 77.74
CA ASN A 10 11.32 45.54 77.22
C ASN A 10 9.98 44.76 77.32
N LYS A 11 9.64 43.96 76.30
CA LYS A 11 8.77 42.78 76.46
C LYS A 11 8.81 41.83 75.25
N GLU A 12 8.88 40.54 75.56
CA GLU A 12 8.75 39.40 74.65
C GLU A 12 7.37 39.32 73.97
N GLY A 13 7.33 38.68 72.80
CA GLY A 13 6.09 38.28 72.13
C GLY A 13 6.31 37.06 71.23
N ALA A 14 5.92 35.88 71.73
CA ALA A 14 5.88 34.62 70.99
C ALA A 14 4.74 34.64 69.95
N SER A 15 5.02 34.14 68.74
CA SER A 15 4.06 34.01 67.63
C SER A 15 3.35 32.67 67.65
N ALA A 16 2.01 32.69 67.57
CA ALA A 16 1.15 31.53 67.64
C ALA A 16 0.59 31.12 66.27
N ARG A 17 0.72 29.80 66.00
CA ARG A 17 -0.23 28.87 65.35
C ARG A 17 -0.57 29.03 63.85
N LYS A 18 -0.21 27.97 63.10
CA LYS A 18 -0.99 27.44 61.96
C LYS A 18 -1.44 26.00 62.27
N ALA A 19 -2.69 25.70 61.97
CA ALA A 19 -3.34 24.40 62.14
C ALA A 19 -2.92 23.41 61.03
N GLN A 20 -2.74 22.14 61.39
CA GLN A 20 -2.49 21.01 60.48
C GLN A 20 -3.80 20.29 60.14
N THR A 21 -4.03 20.03 58.86
CA THR A 21 -5.08 19.14 58.32
C THR A 21 -4.58 17.68 58.30
N PRO A 22 -5.42 16.68 58.61
CA PRO A 22 -5.02 15.27 58.62
C PRO A 22 -4.91 14.67 57.20
N ALA A 23 -3.90 13.83 56.99
CA ALA A 23 -3.63 13.13 55.73
C ALA A 23 -4.57 11.93 55.51
N LEU A 24 -5.14 11.82 54.31
CA LEU A 24 -5.98 10.69 53.87
C LEU A 24 -5.11 9.51 53.42
N GLN A 25 -5.42 8.30 53.91
CA GLN A 25 -4.78 7.06 53.49
C GLN A 25 -5.32 6.58 52.11
N PRO A 26 -4.48 5.95 51.25
CA PRO A 26 -4.91 5.49 49.93
C PRO A 26 -5.66 4.15 50.01
N VAL A 27 -6.89 4.14 49.50
CA VAL A 27 -7.74 2.94 49.37
C VAL A 27 -7.28 2.11 48.15
N PRO A 28 -7.12 0.77 48.25
CA PRO A 28 -6.77 -0.06 47.09
C PRO A 28 -7.94 -0.10 46.10
N ARG A 29 -7.70 0.27 44.85
CA ARG A 29 -8.68 0.14 43.76
C ARG A 29 -8.80 -1.33 43.33
N PRO A 30 -10.01 -1.85 43.08
CA PRO A 30 -10.19 -3.19 42.54
C PRO A 30 -9.58 -3.27 41.14
N VAL A 31 -8.93 -4.40 40.86
CA VAL A 31 -8.20 -4.71 39.63
C VAL A 31 -9.14 -4.54 38.44
N SER A 32 -8.99 -3.42 37.73
CA SER A 32 -9.75 -3.14 36.53
C SER A 32 -9.45 -4.21 35.49
N GLN A 33 -10.52 -4.83 35.00
CA GLN A 33 -10.56 -5.75 33.86
C GLN A 33 -9.48 -5.41 32.83
N ALA A 34 -8.68 -6.42 32.49
CA ALA A 34 -7.66 -6.32 31.46
C ALA A 34 -8.25 -5.66 30.20
N ARG A 35 -7.73 -4.48 29.87
CA ARG A 35 -7.97 -3.83 28.59
C ARG A 35 -7.66 -4.88 27.51
N PRO A 36 -8.57 -5.17 26.56
CA PRO A 36 -8.22 -6.06 25.46
C PRO A 36 -6.95 -5.51 24.80
N PRO A 37 -6.01 -6.38 24.39
CA PRO A 37 -4.75 -5.95 23.81
C PRO A 37 -5.04 -4.94 22.69
N PRO A 38 -4.22 -3.88 22.55
CA PRO A 38 -4.45 -2.85 21.55
C PRO A 38 -4.62 -3.54 20.21
N ASN A 39 -5.86 -3.45 19.71
CA ASN A 39 -6.36 -3.91 18.43
C ASN A 39 -5.19 -4.26 17.51
N GLN A 40 -4.81 -5.54 17.42
CA GLN A 40 -3.85 -5.99 16.42
C GLN A 40 -4.40 -5.46 15.11
N LYS A 41 -3.79 -4.39 14.58
CA LYS A 41 -4.31 -3.69 13.40
C LYS A 41 -4.46 -4.79 12.36
N LYS A 42 -5.70 -5.17 12.03
CA LYS A 42 -5.98 -6.10 10.93
C LYS A 42 -5.15 -5.56 9.78
N GLY A 43 -4.16 -6.34 9.33
CA GLY A 43 -3.22 -5.91 8.30
C GLY A 43 -4.00 -5.35 7.11
N SER A 44 -3.41 -4.40 6.39
CA SER A 44 -4.04 -3.83 5.19
C SER A 44 -4.55 -4.96 4.29
N ARG A 45 -5.74 -4.82 3.72
CA ARG A 45 -6.31 -5.80 2.77
C ARG A 45 -6.24 -5.33 1.33
N THR A 46 -5.57 -4.20 1.09
CA THR A 46 -5.43 -3.58 -0.24
C THR A 46 -4.50 -4.42 -1.11
N PRO A 47 -4.94 -4.91 -2.27
CA PRO A 47 -4.09 -5.64 -3.20
C PRO A 47 -2.93 -4.77 -3.75
N ILE A 48 -1.81 -5.42 -4.08
CA ILE A 48 -0.60 -4.81 -4.64
C ILE A 48 -0.33 -5.35 -6.05
N VAL A 49 -0.07 -4.45 -6.98
CA VAL A 49 0.46 -4.73 -8.31
C VAL A 49 1.91 -4.26 -8.38
N ILE A 50 2.82 -5.14 -8.79
CA ILE A 50 4.23 -4.79 -8.98
C ILE A 50 4.47 -4.50 -10.47
N ILE A 51 5.13 -3.40 -10.77
CA ILE A 51 5.58 -3.05 -12.12
C ILE A 51 7.12 -3.02 -12.18
N PRO A 52 7.75 -3.09 -13.37
CA PRO A 52 9.19 -2.94 -13.48
C PRO A 52 9.66 -1.54 -13.06
N ALA A 53 10.83 -1.45 -12.44
CA ALA A 53 11.52 -0.18 -12.19
C ALA A 53 12.25 0.36 -13.44
N ALA A 54 12.08 -0.28 -14.60
CA ALA A 54 12.73 0.13 -15.85
C ALA A 54 12.04 1.36 -16.45
N THR A 55 12.82 2.41 -16.69
CA THR A 55 12.35 3.68 -17.24
C THR A 55 11.86 3.59 -18.70
N THR A 56 12.26 2.55 -19.42
CA THR A 56 11.87 2.24 -20.81
C THR A 56 10.68 1.29 -20.91
N SER A 57 10.13 0.83 -19.78
CA SER A 57 8.94 -0.02 -19.74
C SER A 57 7.70 0.75 -20.23
N LEU A 58 6.78 0.05 -20.88
CA LEU A 58 5.49 0.64 -21.30
C LEU A 58 4.62 1.03 -20.11
N ILE A 59 4.77 0.33 -18.98
CA ILE A 59 4.15 0.67 -17.71
C ILE A 59 5.21 1.12 -16.71
N THR A 60 4.99 2.29 -16.12
CA THR A 60 5.85 2.95 -15.13
C THR A 60 4.98 3.61 -14.05
N MET A 61 5.60 4.09 -12.98
CA MET A 61 4.90 4.84 -11.94
C MET A 61 4.24 6.13 -12.45
N LEU A 62 4.65 6.65 -13.62
CA LEU A 62 4.11 7.88 -14.20
C LEU A 62 2.76 7.68 -14.91
N ASN A 63 2.50 6.48 -15.42
CA ASN A 63 1.34 6.18 -16.26
C ASN A 63 0.50 4.99 -15.76
N ALA A 64 0.91 4.31 -14.69
CA ALA A 64 0.19 3.16 -14.15
C ALA A 64 -1.28 3.46 -13.83
N LYS A 65 -1.60 4.70 -13.44
CA LYS A 65 -2.98 5.11 -13.17
C LYS A 65 -3.82 5.13 -14.45
N GLU A 66 -3.35 5.75 -15.52
CA GLU A 66 -4.07 5.81 -16.79
C GLU A 66 -4.27 4.41 -17.39
N LEU A 67 -3.24 3.58 -17.31
CA LEU A 67 -3.29 2.22 -17.85
C LEU A 67 -4.28 1.35 -17.06
N LEU A 68 -4.14 1.31 -15.74
CA LEU A 68 -4.86 0.33 -14.92
C LEU A 68 -6.20 0.84 -14.39
N GLN A 69 -6.35 2.14 -14.13
CA GLN A 69 -7.62 2.70 -13.68
C GLN A 69 -8.48 3.19 -14.85
N ASP A 70 -7.87 3.95 -15.77
CA ASP A 70 -8.61 4.61 -16.85
C ASP A 70 -8.64 3.78 -18.15
N LEU A 71 -7.93 2.64 -18.16
CA LEU A 71 -7.89 1.66 -19.24
C LEU A 71 -7.38 2.26 -20.57
N LYS A 72 -6.44 3.20 -20.48
CA LYS A 72 -5.92 3.97 -21.61
C LYS A 72 -4.40 3.99 -21.58
N PHE A 73 -3.77 3.68 -22.70
CA PHE A 73 -2.33 3.83 -22.81
C PHE A 73 -1.93 5.28 -23.05
N VAL A 74 -1.04 5.77 -22.20
CA VAL A 74 -0.33 7.06 -22.32
C VAL A 74 1.14 6.76 -22.10
N THR A 75 2.02 7.30 -22.94
CA THR A 75 3.44 6.99 -22.84
C THR A 75 4.07 7.66 -21.60
N PRO A 76 5.10 7.06 -20.98
CA PRO A 76 5.85 7.73 -19.92
C PRO A 76 6.45 9.07 -20.38
N GLU A 77 6.84 9.19 -21.65
CA GLU A 77 7.40 10.42 -22.24
C GLU A 77 6.37 11.56 -22.27
N GLU A 78 5.13 11.27 -22.66
CA GLU A 78 4.02 12.24 -22.61
C GLU A 78 3.78 12.73 -21.17
N LYS A 79 3.83 11.82 -20.19
CA LYS A 79 3.68 12.17 -18.77
C LYS A 79 4.81 13.04 -18.25
N LYS A 80 6.06 12.76 -18.62
CA LYS A 80 7.22 13.60 -18.29
C LYS A 80 7.08 15.00 -18.88
N LYS A 81 6.62 15.13 -20.13
CA LYS A 81 6.37 16.44 -20.77
C LYS A 81 5.31 17.27 -20.05
N GLN A 82 4.36 16.62 -19.38
CA GLN A 82 3.34 17.29 -18.56
C GLN A 82 3.87 17.72 -17.17
N GLY A 83 5.15 17.46 -16.85
CA GLY A 83 5.74 17.80 -15.56
C GLY A 83 5.27 16.93 -14.40
N ILE A 84 4.66 15.76 -14.69
CA ILE A 84 4.21 14.82 -13.65
C ILE A 84 5.44 14.28 -12.91
N GLN A 85 5.44 14.44 -11.59
CA GLN A 85 6.48 13.87 -10.74
C GLN A 85 6.23 12.38 -10.50
N ARG A 86 7.32 11.63 -10.34
CA ARG A 86 7.27 10.20 -10.06
C ARG A 86 7.05 9.96 -8.57
N ASP A 87 5.92 9.33 -8.22
CA ASP A 87 5.69 8.81 -6.89
C ASP A 87 6.38 7.45 -6.67
N ASN A 88 6.67 7.13 -5.41
CA ASN A 88 7.15 5.79 -5.02
C ASN A 88 6.02 4.75 -4.94
N GLU A 89 4.77 5.23 -4.87
CA GLU A 89 3.58 4.41 -4.77
C GLU A 89 2.42 5.12 -5.47
N VAL A 90 1.63 4.37 -6.24
CA VAL A 90 0.42 4.89 -6.90
C VAL A 90 -0.79 4.15 -6.34
N LEU A 91 -1.79 4.91 -5.87
CA LEU A 91 -3.08 4.37 -5.43
C LEU A 91 -4.11 4.46 -6.55
N LEU A 92 -4.67 3.32 -6.93
CA LEU A 92 -5.75 3.21 -7.90
C LEU A 92 -7.10 3.10 -7.17
N GLN A 93 -8.14 3.67 -7.76
CA GLN A 93 -9.53 3.49 -7.35
C GLN A 93 -10.29 2.81 -8.49
N ARG A 94 -10.13 1.49 -8.60
CA ARG A 94 -10.72 0.73 -9.70
C ARG A 94 -12.22 0.58 -9.47
N ARG A 95 -13.03 1.03 -10.43
CA ARG A 95 -14.46 0.71 -10.45
C ARG A 95 -14.67 -0.67 -11.08
N LYS A 96 -15.48 -1.50 -10.43
CA LYS A 96 -15.94 -2.77 -10.99
C LYS A 96 -17.41 -2.96 -10.67
N ASP A 97 -18.09 -3.71 -11.51
CA ASP A 97 -19.48 -4.08 -11.28
C ASP A 97 -19.52 -5.40 -10.51
N GLN A 98 -20.27 -5.43 -9.43
CA GLN A 98 -20.45 -6.59 -8.58
C GLN A 98 -21.92 -7.00 -8.59
N VAL A 99 -22.16 -8.25 -8.96
CA VAL A 99 -23.50 -8.85 -8.89
C VAL A 99 -23.78 -9.23 -7.44
N GLN A 100 -24.86 -8.67 -6.88
CA GLN A 100 -25.33 -9.01 -5.54
C GLN A 100 -26.19 -10.28 -5.56
N PRO A 101 -26.33 -10.95 -4.41
CA PRO A 101 -27.38 -11.95 -4.22
C PRO A 101 -28.75 -11.34 -4.58
N GLY A 102 -29.42 -11.90 -5.59
CA GLY A 102 -30.65 -11.33 -6.16
C GLY A 102 -30.51 -10.71 -7.56
N GLY A 103 -29.31 -10.77 -8.16
CA GLY A 103 -29.09 -10.41 -9.57
C GLY A 103 -28.90 -8.92 -9.86
N ALA A 104 -29.10 -8.05 -8.86
CA ALA A 104 -28.81 -6.63 -8.98
C ALA A 104 -27.30 -6.40 -9.13
N THR A 105 -26.92 -5.56 -10.10
CA THR A 105 -25.52 -5.17 -10.31
C THR A 105 -25.26 -3.82 -9.66
N VAL A 106 -24.23 -3.75 -8.81
CA VAL A 106 -23.81 -2.50 -8.16
C VAL A 106 -22.35 -2.22 -8.51
N SER A 107 -22.08 -0.97 -8.87
CA SER A 107 -20.71 -0.51 -9.09
C SER A 107 -20.01 -0.27 -7.75
N VAL A 108 -18.87 -0.93 -7.55
CA VAL A 108 -18.05 -0.82 -6.34
C VAL A 108 -16.67 -0.27 -6.71
N THR A 109 -16.11 0.54 -5.81
CA THR A 109 -14.74 1.05 -5.97
C THR A 109 -13.80 0.26 -5.08
N VAL A 110 -12.72 -0.23 -5.69
CA VAL A 110 -11.74 -1.12 -5.09
C VAL A 110 -10.37 -0.44 -5.13
N PRO A 111 -9.72 -0.24 -3.96
CA PRO A 111 -8.40 0.33 -3.92
C PRO A 111 -7.34 -0.70 -4.33
N TYR A 112 -6.38 -0.29 -5.16
CA TYR A 112 -5.17 -1.05 -5.43
C TYR A 112 -3.94 -0.18 -5.21
N ARG A 113 -2.83 -0.82 -4.83
CA ARG A 113 -1.54 -0.17 -4.67
C ARG A 113 -0.59 -0.64 -5.78
N VAL A 114 0.07 0.29 -6.45
CA VAL A 114 1.10 -0.03 -7.46
C VAL A 114 2.46 0.41 -6.93
N ILE A 115 3.46 -0.46 -7.07
CA ILE A 115 4.85 -0.20 -6.69
C ILE A 115 5.82 -0.72 -7.75
N ASP A 116 7.04 -0.19 -7.76
CA ASP A 116 8.14 -0.70 -8.58
C ASP A 116 9.40 -1.10 -7.77
N GLN A 117 9.35 -0.95 -6.44
CA GLN A 117 10.42 -1.33 -5.51
C GLN A 117 9.97 -2.46 -4.58
N PRO A 118 9.80 -3.69 -5.08
CA PRO A 118 9.24 -4.81 -4.33
C PRO A 118 10.08 -5.25 -3.13
N LEU A 119 11.40 -5.03 -3.17
CA LEU A 119 12.30 -5.35 -2.06
C LEU A 119 12.08 -4.48 -0.81
N LYS A 120 11.29 -3.41 -0.91
CA LYS A 120 10.84 -2.60 0.25
C LYS A 120 9.58 -3.17 0.92
N LEU A 121 8.96 -4.21 0.37
CA LEU A 121 7.80 -4.86 0.98
C LEU A 121 8.21 -5.62 2.23
N ALA A 122 7.44 -5.45 3.30
CA ALA A 122 7.56 -6.30 4.46
C ALA A 122 7.10 -7.74 4.12
N PRO A 123 7.62 -8.79 4.79
CA PRO A 123 7.25 -10.17 4.49
C PRO A 123 5.74 -10.42 4.42
N GLN A 124 4.96 -9.84 5.33
CA GLN A 124 3.49 -9.98 5.36
C GLN A 124 2.77 -9.31 4.19
N ASP A 125 3.40 -8.34 3.52
CA ASP A 125 2.77 -7.64 2.40
C ASP A 125 2.80 -8.45 1.10
N TRP A 126 3.68 -9.44 1.00
CA TRP A 126 3.76 -10.33 -0.16
C TRP A 126 2.50 -11.16 -0.37
N ASP A 127 1.75 -11.47 0.70
CA ASP A 127 0.45 -12.14 0.55
C ASP A 127 -0.60 -11.24 -0.13
N ARG A 128 -0.38 -9.93 -0.15
CA ARG A 128 -1.24 -8.96 -0.83
C ARG A 128 -0.82 -8.67 -2.25
N VAL A 129 0.28 -9.26 -2.74
CA VAL A 129 0.71 -9.11 -4.13
C VAL A 129 -0.12 -10.03 -5.01
N VAL A 130 -0.75 -9.46 -6.04
CA VAL A 130 -1.76 -10.15 -6.84
C VAL A 130 -1.39 -10.19 -8.31
N ALA A 131 -0.62 -9.20 -8.77
CA ALA A 131 -0.12 -9.15 -10.12
C ALA A 131 1.31 -8.60 -10.19
N VAL A 132 2.07 -9.04 -11.20
CA VAL A 132 3.39 -8.52 -11.55
C VAL A 132 3.49 -8.32 -13.06
N PHE A 133 4.03 -7.18 -13.48
CA PHE A 133 4.47 -6.97 -14.86
C PHE A 133 5.94 -7.39 -15.02
N VAL A 134 6.20 -8.29 -15.96
CA VAL A 134 7.50 -8.93 -16.18
C VAL A 134 8.16 -8.44 -17.47
N GLN A 135 9.49 -8.36 -17.48
CA GLN A 135 10.27 -7.91 -18.63
C GLN A 135 11.01 -9.06 -19.35
N GLY A 136 11.17 -10.22 -18.71
CA GLY A 136 11.80 -11.41 -19.30
C GLY A 136 13.10 -11.88 -18.64
N PRO A 137 14.02 -11.01 -18.21
CA PRO A 137 15.21 -11.47 -17.50
C PRO A 137 14.90 -12.02 -16.10
N ALA A 138 15.35 -13.24 -15.79
CA ALA A 138 15.11 -13.88 -14.49
C ALA A 138 15.65 -13.08 -13.30
N TRP A 139 16.71 -12.29 -13.50
CA TRP A 139 17.27 -11.43 -12.45
C TRP A 139 16.27 -10.40 -11.92
N GLN A 140 15.19 -10.09 -12.65
CA GLN A 140 14.09 -9.24 -12.19
C GLN A 140 13.56 -9.68 -10.82
N PHE A 141 13.55 -10.99 -10.55
CA PHE A 141 12.99 -11.60 -9.36
C PHE A 141 14.02 -11.84 -8.25
N LYS A 142 15.28 -11.41 -8.43
CA LYS A 142 16.33 -11.60 -7.42
C LYS A 142 15.90 -10.99 -6.08
N GLY A 143 15.95 -11.81 -5.02
CA GLY A 143 15.57 -11.40 -3.66
C GLY A 143 14.06 -11.44 -3.37
N TRP A 144 13.24 -11.90 -4.31
CA TRP A 144 11.81 -12.12 -4.08
C TRP A 144 11.58 -13.42 -3.31
N PRO A 145 10.51 -13.52 -2.51
CA PRO A 145 10.09 -14.80 -1.96
C PRO A 145 9.72 -15.75 -3.09
N TRP A 146 9.87 -17.05 -2.84
CA TRP A 146 9.51 -18.13 -3.76
C TRP A 146 10.31 -18.18 -5.07
N LEU A 147 11.37 -17.38 -5.20
CA LEU A 147 12.36 -17.62 -6.25
C LEU A 147 13.07 -18.95 -5.98
N LEU A 148 13.08 -19.84 -6.96
CA LEU A 148 13.75 -21.13 -6.83
C LEU A 148 15.29 -20.96 -6.84
N PRO A 149 16.05 -21.91 -6.26
CA PRO A 149 17.51 -21.82 -6.18
C PRO A 149 18.22 -21.73 -7.55
N ASP A 150 17.61 -22.26 -8.60
CA ASP A 150 18.08 -22.18 -9.99
C ASP A 150 17.73 -20.85 -10.68
N GLY A 151 17.07 -19.93 -9.97
CA GLY A 151 16.60 -18.65 -10.49
C GLY A 151 15.26 -18.71 -11.23
N SER A 152 14.57 -19.85 -11.23
CA SER A 152 13.28 -20.01 -11.89
C SER A 152 12.14 -19.34 -11.09
N PRO A 153 11.28 -18.52 -11.74
CA PRO A 153 10.18 -17.81 -11.08
C PRO A 153 8.86 -18.62 -11.03
N VAL A 154 8.89 -19.94 -11.29
CA VAL A 154 7.68 -20.77 -11.38
C VAL A 154 6.80 -20.66 -10.12
N ASP A 155 7.39 -20.76 -8.93
CA ASP A 155 6.64 -20.68 -7.67
C ASP A 155 6.14 -19.24 -7.36
N ILE A 156 6.79 -18.22 -7.92
CA ILE A 156 6.31 -16.84 -7.88
C ILE A 156 5.00 -16.75 -8.69
N PHE A 157 5.00 -17.31 -9.91
CA PHE A 157 3.84 -17.24 -10.80
C PHE A 157 2.68 -18.15 -10.39
N ALA A 158 2.95 -19.18 -9.59
CA ALA A 158 1.91 -19.95 -8.92
C ALA A 158 1.16 -19.13 -7.83
N LYS A 159 1.78 -18.07 -7.31
CA LYS A 159 1.25 -17.23 -6.21
C LYS A 159 0.86 -15.82 -6.61
N ILE A 160 1.29 -15.35 -7.77
CA ILE A 160 1.08 -14.00 -8.28
C ILE A 160 0.80 -14.09 -9.79
N ARG A 161 -0.21 -13.39 -10.30
CA ARG A 161 -0.43 -13.37 -11.75
C ARG A 161 0.60 -12.53 -12.48
N ALA A 162 1.32 -13.15 -13.41
CA ALA A 162 2.31 -12.47 -14.22
C ALA A 162 1.74 -11.99 -15.56
N PHE A 163 2.13 -10.79 -15.96
CA PHE A 163 1.75 -10.15 -17.22
C PHE A 163 2.98 -9.60 -17.94
N HIS A 164 3.02 -9.69 -19.27
CA HIS A 164 4.03 -9.05 -20.09
C HIS A 164 3.37 -8.05 -21.03
N LEU A 165 3.63 -6.76 -20.83
CA LEU A 165 3.08 -5.69 -21.67
C LEU A 165 4.07 -5.36 -22.78
N LYS A 166 3.66 -5.49 -24.04
CA LYS A 166 4.47 -5.23 -25.23
C LYS A 166 3.68 -4.49 -26.31
N TYR A 167 4.38 -3.95 -27.30
CA TYR A 167 3.73 -3.57 -28.55
C TYR A 167 3.42 -4.81 -29.39
N ASP A 168 2.36 -4.77 -30.21
CA ASP A 168 1.92 -5.88 -31.05
C ASP A 168 3.03 -6.37 -31.98
N GLU A 169 3.81 -5.47 -32.59
CA GLU A 169 4.92 -5.84 -33.48
C GLU A 169 6.21 -6.32 -32.79
N ALA A 170 6.34 -6.12 -31.47
CA ALA A 170 7.55 -6.53 -30.75
C ALA A 170 7.65 -8.06 -30.64
N LYS A 171 8.86 -8.61 -30.60
CA LYS A 171 9.05 -10.04 -30.29
C LYS A 171 8.86 -10.27 -28.80
N ILE A 172 8.22 -11.39 -28.45
CA ILE A 172 8.11 -11.83 -27.05
C ILE A 172 9.47 -12.36 -26.60
N ASP A 173 9.92 -11.94 -25.41
CA ASP A 173 11.18 -12.42 -24.82
C ASP A 173 11.16 -13.96 -24.64
N PRO A 174 12.27 -14.67 -24.96
CA PRO A 174 12.30 -16.14 -24.89
C PRO A 174 11.99 -16.74 -23.52
N ASN A 175 12.29 -16.03 -22.42
CA ASN A 175 11.94 -16.52 -21.09
C ASN A 175 10.44 -16.35 -20.82
N VAL A 176 9.86 -15.22 -21.25
CA VAL A 176 8.41 -14.97 -21.13
C VAL A 176 7.61 -16.06 -21.84
N GLN A 177 8.06 -16.53 -23.01
CA GLN A 177 7.40 -17.62 -23.75
C GLN A 177 7.35 -18.94 -22.96
N LYS A 178 8.28 -19.16 -22.02
CA LYS A 178 8.39 -20.40 -21.22
C LYS A 178 7.64 -20.31 -19.89
N TRP A 179 7.29 -19.10 -19.46
CA TRP A 179 6.69 -18.86 -18.16
C TRP A 179 5.17 -18.74 -18.26
N ASP A 180 4.48 -19.03 -17.16
CA ASP A 180 3.03 -18.78 -17.04
C ASP A 180 2.77 -17.27 -16.91
N VAL A 181 2.77 -16.59 -18.06
CA VAL A 181 2.65 -15.14 -18.19
C VAL A 181 1.59 -14.79 -19.23
N SER A 182 0.62 -13.95 -18.86
CA SER A 182 -0.37 -13.43 -19.80
C SER A 182 0.23 -12.26 -20.59
N VAL A 183 0.30 -12.39 -21.92
CA VAL A 183 0.82 -11.34 -22.79
C VAL A 183 -0.29 -10.31 -23.08
N LEU A 184 0.02 -9.04 -22.86
CA LEU A 184 -0.83 -7.90 -23.14
C LEU A 184 -0.21 -7.10 -24.28
N GLU A 185 -0.92 -6.97 -25.39
CA GLU A 185 -0.39 -6.33 -26.60
C GLU A 185 -1.06 -4.99 -26.85
N LEU A 186 -0.25 -3.94 -26.97
CA LEU A 186 -0.70 -2.61 -27.31
C LEU A 186 -0.36 -2.31 -28.76
N SER A 187 -1.29 -1.69 -29.47
CA SER A 187 -0.96 -1.11 -30.78
C SER A 187 -0.25 0.23 -30.59
N ARG A 188 0.72 0.57 -31.44
CA ARG A 188 1.30 1.92 -31.45
C ARG A 188 0.31 3.01 -31.82
N HIS A 189 -0.69 2.70 -32.64
CA HIS A 189 -1.56 3.70 -33.28
C HIS A 189 -3.05 3.55 -32.93
N ARG A 190 -3.50 2.34 -32.56
CA ARG A 190 -4.92 2.04 -32.36
C ARG A 190 -5.34 2.09 -30.89
N ARG A 191 -5.50 3.30 -30.34
CA ARG A 191 -5.85 3.52 -28.91
C ARG A 191 -7.23 2.99 -28.48
N HIS A 192 -8.16 2.79 -29.43
CA HIS A 192 -9.46 2.17 -29.13
C HIS A 192 -9.32 0.69 -28.70
N LEU A 193 -8.17 0.05 -28.97
CA LEU A 193 -7.85 -1.31 -28.55
C LEU A 193 -7.22 -1.39 -27.16
N ASP A 194 -6.85 -0.28 -26.53
CA ASP A 194 -6.22 -0.29 -25.20
C ASP A 194 -7.21 -0.83 -24.14
N ARG A 195 -8.46 -0.38 -24.20
CA ARG A 195 -9.51 -0.73 -23.23
C ARG A 195 -9.71 -2.24 -23.09
N PRO A 196 -9.95 -3.02 -24.17
CA PRO A 196 -10.11 -4.48 -24.04
C PRO A 196 -8.86 -5.18 -23.48
N VAL A 197 -7.65 -4.68 -23.77
CA VAL A 197 -6.39 -5.24 -23.23
C VAL A 197 -6.35 -5.12 -21.71
N PHE A 198 -6.66 -3.93 -21.17
CA PHE A 198 -6.66 -3.73 -19.72
C PHE A 198 -7.89 -4.33 -19.02
N LEU A 199 -9.02 -4.48 -19.72
CA LEU A 199 -10.15 -5.28 -19.20
C LEU A 199 -9.76 -6.75 -19.06
N HIS A 200 -9.02 -7.32 -20.02
CA HIS A 200 -8.52 -8.69 -19.95
C HIS A 200 -7.54 -8.90 -18.77
N PHE A 201 -6.64 -7.93 -18.55
CA PHE A 201 -5.80 -7.90 -17.35
C PHE A 201 -6.65 -8.00 -16.07
N TRP A 202 -7.68 -7.15 -15.96
CA TRP A 202 -8.51 -7.10 -14.77
C TRP A 202 -9.38 -8.35 -14.57
N GLU A 203 -9.92 -8.92 -15.63
CA GLU A 203 -10.67 -10.18 -15.58
C GLU A 203 -9.78 -11.32 -15.05
N THR A 204 -8.54 -11.38 -15.53
CA THR A 204 -7.54 -12.36 -15.11
C THR A 204 -7.20 -12.21 -13.62
N VAL A 205 -7.00 -10.96 -13.17
CA VAL A 205 -6.76 -10.66 -11.75
C VAL A 205 -7.98 -11.01 -10.90
N ASP A 206 -9.19 -10.62 -11.28
CA ASP A 206 -10.41 -10.91 -10.51
C ASP A 206 -10.63 -12.41 -10.33
N ARG A 207 -10.51 -13.18 -11.40
CA ARG A 207 -10.65 -14.64 -11.38
C ARG A 207 -9.64 -15.27 -10.42
N TYR A 208 -8.40 -14.78 -10.45
CA TYR A 208 -7.36 -15.22 -9.52
C TYR A 208 -7.71 -14.88 -8.07
N LEU A 209 -8.15 -13.64 -7.81
CA LEU A 209 -8.46 -13.16 -6.47
C LEU A 209 -9.61 -13.92 -5.81
N VAL A 210 -10.69 -14.20 -6.55
CA VAL A 210 -11.83 -14.99 -6.06
C VAL A 210 -11.37 -16.36 -5.58
N LYS A 211 -10.47 -17.02 -6.32
CA LYS A 211 -10.04 -18.39 -6.02
C LYS A 211 -8.94 -18.46 -4.96
N HIS A 212 -7.99 -17.51 -4.96
CA HIS A 212 -6.75 -17.65 -4.20
C HIS A 212 -6.54 -16.58 -3.12
N LYS A 213 -7.25 -15.45 -3.18
CA LYS A 213 -7.02 -14.27 -2.33
C LYS A 213 -8.31 -13.67 -1.78
N ALA A 214 -9.31 -14.51 -1.45
CA ALA A 214 -10.61 -14.10 -0.89
C ALA A 214 -10.51 -13.26 0.40
N HIS A 215 -9.38 -13.35 1.11
CA HIS A 215 -9.09 -12.56 2.30
C HIS A 215 -8.69 -11.11 1.98
N LEU A 216 -8.46 -10.71 0.73
CA LEU A 216 -8.20 -9.31 0.35
C LEU A 216 -9.51 -8.54 0.17
N ARG A 217 -9.44 -7.22 0.06
CA ARG A 217 -10.59 -6.37 -0.27
C ARG A 217 -10.47 -6.01 -1.74
N PHE A 218 -11.17 -6.74 -2.60
CA PHE A 218 -11.05 -6.59 -4.05
C PHE A 218 -12.36 -6.61 -4.82
#